data_AF-A0A938L0T6-F1
#
_entry.id   AF-A0A938L0T6-F1
#
_cell.length_a   1.000
_cell.length_b   1.000
_cell.length_c   1.000
_cell.angle_alpha   90.00
_cell.angle_beta   90.00
_cell.angle_gamma   90.00
#
_symmetry.space_group_name_H-M   'P 1'
#
loop_
_entity.id
_entity.type
_entity.pdbx_description
1 polymer ?
#
loop_
_entity_poly.entity_id
_entity_poly.type
_entity_poly.pdbx_seq_one_letter_code
_entity_poly.pdbx_strand_id
1 'polypeptide(L)'
;MLPQHVSDNHVSDSQHQLRCADCQNCRQFQETDPATGRYVLKVKCIRGHWLRGRKRGATDLYRVLSRRTPKCGDYVSMSEDAADREQFLATLSATLPLERIIFEPDGTPVDLT
;
A
#
# COMPACT_ATOMS: atom_id res chain seq x y z
N MET A 1 -30.32 37.54 -22.27
CA MET A 1 -30.16 36.10 -22.58
C MET A 1 -28.97 35.60 -21.76
N LEU A 2 -29.17 34.52 -20.99
CA LEU A 2 -28.24 33.99 -19.99
C LEU A 2 -27.03 33.28 -20.63
N PRO A 3 -25.84 33.26 -19.96
CA PRO A 3 -24.73 32.41 -20.37
C PRO A 3 -24.97 30.96 -19.89
N GLN A 4 -24.85 29.98 -20.80
CA GLN A 4 -24.95 28.57 -20.42
C GLN A 4 -23.57 27.94 -20.20
N HIS A 5 -23.33 27.66 -18.92
CA HIS A 5 -22.86 26.41 -18.33
C HIS A 5 -21.58 25.73 -18.83
N VAL A 6 -20.65 25.71 -17.87
CA VAL A 6 -19.51 24.82 -17.65
C VAL A 6 -19.84 23.36 -17.99
N SER A 7 -19.05 22.74 -18.88
CA SER A 7 -19.06 21.29 -19.08
C SER A 7 -18.00 20.68 -18.18
N ASP A 8 -18.42 20.30 -16.97
CA ASP A 8 -17.67 19.39 -16.11
C ASP A 8 -17.64 18.01 -16.79
N ASN A 9 -16.49 17.66 -17.36
CA ASN A 9 -16.21 16.31 -17.84
C ASN A 9 -16.21 15.34 -16.64
N HIS A 10 -17.38 14.78 -16.35
CA HIS A 10 -17.54 13.65 -15.45
C HIS A 10 -16.94 12.41 -16.13
N VAL A 11 -15.66 12.16 -15.88
CA VAL A 11 -15.01 10.88 -16.19
C VAL A 11 -15.62 9.84 -15.26
N SER A 12 -16.34 8.89 -15.84
CA SER A 12 -16.99 7.76 -15.17
C SER A 12 -15.96 6.90 -14.44
N ASP A 13 -15.80 7.15 -13.14
CA ASP A 13 -14.91 6.46 -12.20
C ASP A 13 -15.44 5.04 -11.89
N SER A 14 -15.20 4.13 -12.82
CA SER A 14 -15.50 2.71 -12.63
C SER A 14 -14.45 2.11 -11.70
N GLN A 15 -14.75 2.11 -10.39
CA GLN A 15 -14.20 1.19 -9.38
C GLN A 15 -12.67 1.10 -9.28
N HIS A 16 -11.93 2.21 -9.33
CA HIS A 16 -10.52 2.18 -8.96
C HIS A 16 -10.37 1.99 -7.45
N GLN A 17 -10.24 0.74 -7.01
CA GLN A 17 -9.90 0.46 -5.62
C GLN A 17 -8.51 1.02 -5.32
N LEU A 18 -8.46 2.03 -4.46
CA LEU A 18 -7.22 2.63 -3.98
C LEU A 18 -6.38 1.55 -3.31
N ARG A 19 -5.07 1.50 -3.61
CA ARG A 19 -4.15 0.54 -2.99
C ARG A 19 -3.21 1.24 -2.03
N CYS A 20 -3.04 0.69 -0.83
CA CYS A 20 -2.12 1.29 0.16
C CYS A 20 -0.71 1.34 -0.42
N ALA A 21 -0.31 0.28 -1.12
CA ALA A 21 1.00 0.18 -1.74
C ALA A 21 1.33 1.33 -2.71
N ASP A 22 0.33 2.00 -3.30
CA ASP A 22 0.47 3.14 -4.21
C ASP A 22 0.25 4.49 -3.49
N CYS A 23 0.10 4.49 -2.17
CA CYS A 23 -0.13 5.71 -1.40
C CYS A 23 1.18 6.23 -0.80
N GLN A 24 1.50 7.52 -0.98
CA GLN A 24 2.67 8.17 -0.35
C GLN A 24 2.67 8.09 1.19
N ASN A 25 1.49 7.91 1.78
CA ASN A 25 1.30 7.74 3.22
C ASN A 25 1.52 6.30 3.71
N CYS A 26 1.70 5.31 2.83
CA CYS A 26 2.00 3.94 3.21
C CYS A 26 3.52 3.72 3.22
N ARG A 27 4.06 3.38 4.39
CA ARG A 27 5.51 3.29 4.64
C ARG A 27 5.88 1.92 5.19
N GLN A 28 6.97 1.38 4.66
CA GLN A 28 7.60 0.17 5.17
C GLN A 28 8.33 0.46 6.49
N PHE A 29 8.34 -0.51 7.41
CA PHE A 29 9.10 -0.49 8.65
C PHE A 29 9.44 -1.91 9.08
N GLN A 30 10.43 -2.04 9.97
CA GLN A 30 10.81 -3.30 10.59
C GLN A 30 10.05 -3.50 11.89
N GLU A 31 9.45 -4.67 12.08
CA GLU A 31 8.95 -5.10 13.39
C GLU A 31 9.92 -6.13 13.96
N THR A 32 10.68 -5.72 14.98
CA THR A 32 11.71 -6.52 15.63
C THR A 32 11.15 -7.24 16.84
N ASP A 33 11.50 -8.52 16.98
CA ASP A 33 11.29 -9.30 18.20
C ASP A 33 12.40 -8.95 19.21
N PRO A 34 12.05 -8.38 20.39
CA PRO A 34 13.04 -7.97 21.38
C PRO A 34 13.80 -9.14 22.02
N ALA A 35 13.26 -10.37 21.98
CA ALA A 35 13.91 -11.54 22.57
C ALA A 35 15.00 -12.12 21.66
N THR A 36 14.80 -12.08 20.35
CA THR A 36 15.69 -12.70 19.35
C THR A 36 16.47 -11.70 18.51
N GLY A 37 16.03 -10.44 18.47
CA GLY A 37 16.57 -9.40 17.57
C GLY A 37 16.15 -9.58 16.10
N ARG A 38 15.46 -10.67 15.76
CA ARG A 38 14.95 -10.94 14.42
C ARG A 38 13.85 -9.97 14.06
N TYR A 39 13.66 -9.69 12.77
CA TYR A 39 12.61 -8.78 12.32
C TYR A 39 11.85 -9.28 11.10
N VAL A 40 10.66 -8.72 10.91
CA VAL A 40 9.88 -8.87 9.68
C VAL A 40 9.60 -7.52 9.06
N LEU A 41 9.51 -7.48 7.72
CA LEU A 41 9.15 -6.27 7.00
C LEU A 41 7.63 -6.11 6.96
N LYS A 42 7.17 -4.94 7.41
CA LYS A 42 5.75 -4.57 7.43
C LYS A 42 5.53 -3.22 6.79
N VAL A 43 4.30 -2.96 6.37
CA VAL A 43 3.84 -1.67 5.85
C VAL A 43 2.72 -1.14 6.72
N LYS A 44 2.76 0.16 7.06
CA LYS A 44 1.68 0.86 7.77
C LYS A 44 1.35 2.19 7.10
N CYS A 45 0.11 2.62 7.21
CA CYS A 45 -0.27 3.97 6.82
C CYS A 45 0.02 4.95 7.97
N ILE A 46 0.81 5.98 7.71
CA ILE A 46 1.15 7.00 8.71
C ILE A 46 -0.04 7.88 9.10
N ARG A 47 -1.05 8.00 8.23
CA ARG A 47 -2.33 8.67 8.51
C ARG A 47 -3.34 7.76 9.22
N GLY A 48 -3.02 6.47 9.37
CA GLY A 48 -3.81 5.51 10.12
C GLY A 48 -5.12 5.06 9.45
N HIS A 49 -5.39 5.40 8.20
CA HIS A 49 -6.67 5.07 7.52
C HIS A 49 -6.83 3.59 7.16
N TRP A 50 -5.74 2.83 7.14
CA TRP A 50 -5.74 1.47 6.64
C TRP A 50 -5.89 0.43 7.76
N LEU A 51 -7.05 -0.23 7.78
CA LEU A 51 -7.43 -1.21 8.80
C LEU A 51 -7.03 -2.64 8.42
N ARG A 52 -6.71 -3.46 9.43
CA ARG A 52 -6.77 -4.93 9.38
C ARG A 52 -8.00 -5.36 10.19
N GLY A 53 -9.12 -5.57 9.51
CA GLY A 53 -10.41 -5.82 10.18
C GLY A 53 -10.87 -4.58 10.97
N ARG A 54 -11.03 -4.71 12.30
CA ARG A 54 -11.41 -3.59 13.20
C ARG A 54 -10.22 -2.83 13.78
N LYS A 55 -8.98 -3.27 13.54
CA LYS A 55 -7.77 -2.65 14.11
C LYS A 55 -7.05 -1.84 13.05
N ARG A 56 -6.77 -0.55 13.33
CA ARG A 56 -5.75 0.22 12.58
C ARG A 56 -4.42 -0.50 12.78
N GLY A 57 -3.68 -0.76 11.70
CA GLY A 57 -2.42 -1.48 11.91
C GLY A 57 -1.64 -1.87 10.67
N ALA A 58 -0.40 -2.24 10.97
CA ALA A 58 0.58 -2.74 10.02
C ALA A 58 0.14 -4.03 9.32
N THR A 59 0.76 -4.30 8.18
CA THR A 59 0.58 -5.49 7.37
C THR A 59 1.93 -6.06 6.99
N ASP A 60 2.03 -7.36 6.87
CA ASP A 60 3.25 -7.96 6.34
C ASP A 60 3.44 -7.52 4.88
N LEU A 61 4.68 -7.20 4.51
CA LEU A 61 5.03 -6.61 3.22
C LEU A 61 4.50 -7.45 2.04
N TYR A 62 4.66 -8.78 2.10
CA TYR A 62 4.20 -9.71 1.06
C TYR A 62 2.68 -9.65 0.78
N ARG A 63 1.88 -9.12 1.72
CA ARG A 63 0.42 -8.95 1.57
C ARG A 63 -0.01 -7.53 1.23
N VAL A 64 0.92 -6.59 1.02
CA VAL A 64 0.59 -5.15 0.90
C VAL A 64 -0.36 -4.86 -0.26
N LEU A 65 -0.23 -5.56 -1.39
CA LEU A 65 -1.11 -5.39 -2.56
C LEU A 65 -2.56 -5.82 -2.30
N SER A 66 -2.79 -6.69 -1.32
CA SER A 66 -4.15 -7.11 -0.93
C SER A 66 -4.91 -5.98 -0.21
N ARG A 67 -4.21 -4.94 0.24
CA ARG A 67 -4.84 -3.80 0.92
C ARG A 67 -5.39 -2.81 -0.08
N ARG A 68 -6.71 -2.87 -0.22
CA ARG A 68 -7.50 -2.03 -1.12
C ARG A 68 -8.69 -1.40 -0.39
N THR A 69 -9.03 -0.16 -0.73
CA THR A 69 -10.19 0.57 -0.17
C THR A 69 -10.88 1.35 -1.28
N PRO A 70 -12.22 1.48 -1.27
CA PRO A 70 -12.91 2.37 -2.21
C PRO A 70 -12.69 3.85 -1.88
N LYS A 71 -12.24 4.19 -0.66
CA LYS A 71 -12.06 5.58 -0.24
C LYS A 71 -10.98 5.76 0.82
N CYS A 72 -10.23 6.87 0.72
CA CYS A 72 -9.28 7.35 1.72
C CYS A 72 -9.06 8.86 1.47
N GLY A 73 -9.41 9.70 2.45
CA GLY A 73 -9.35 11.17 2.30
C GLY A 73 -7.92 11.71 2.16
N ASP A 74 -6.93 10.99 2.70
CA ASP A 74 -5.51 11.34 2.57
C ASP A 74 -4.81 10.49 1.49
N TYR A 75 -5.55 9.94 0.52
CA TYR A 75 -4.91 9.20 -0.56
C TYR A 75 -4.15 10.15 -1.47
N VAL A 76 -2.84 9.91 -1.61
CA VAL A 76 -2.00 10.57 -2.60
C VAL A 76 -1.25 9.47 -3.33
N SER A 77 -1.51 9.33 -4.63
CA SER A 77 -0.83 8.39 -5.52
C SER A 77 0.68 8.66 -5.52
N MET A 78 1.49 7.62 -5.66
CA MET A 78 2.92 7.77 -5.96
C MET A 78 3.18 7.99 -7.45
N SER A 79 2.26 7.53 -8.29
CA SER A 79 2.29 7.71 -9.74
C SER A 79 1.51 8.95 -10.19
N GLU A 80 1.98 9.58 -11.28
CA GLU A 80 1.40 10.80 -11.86
C GLU A 80 0.13 10.50 -12.68
N ASP A 81 0.08 9.35 -13.36
CA ASP A 81 -1.07 8.90 -14.13
C ASP A 81 -1.45 7.42 -13.92
N ALA A 82 -2.49 6.98 -14.61
CA ALA A 82 -3.04 5.63 -14.49
C ALA A 82 -2.12 4.54 -15.07
N ALA A 83 -1.42 4.80 -16.17
CA ALA A 83 -0.52 3.84 -16.80
C ALA A 83 0.73 3.63 -15.94
N ASP A 84 1.30 4.71 -15.42
CA ASP A 84 2.42 4.67 -14.48
C ASP A 84 2.04 3.94 -13.19
N ARG A 85 0.81 4.13 -12.71
CA ARG A 85 0.29 3.40 -11.55
C ARG A 85 0.18 1.91 -11.81
N GLU A 86 -0.37 1.52 -12.96
CA GLU A 86 -0.49 0.10 -13.32
C GLU A 86 0.89 -0.55 -13.44
N GLN A 87 1.84 0.12 -14.10
CA GLN A 87 3.22 -0.36 -14.21
C GLN A 87 3.91 -0.47 -12.84
N PHE A 88 3.74 0.54 -11.97
CA PHE A 88 4.28 0.50 -10.61
C PHE A 88 3.74 -0.71 -9.83
N LEU A 89 2.41 -0.91 -9.86
CA LEU A 89 1.77 -2.02 -9.14
C LEU A 89 2.18 -3.39 -9.71
N ALA A 90 2.36 -3.49 -11.03
CA ALA A 90 2.84 -4.71 -11.68
C ALA A 90 4.28 -5.04 -11.27
N THR A 91 5.18 -4.05 -11.33
CA THR A 91 6.57 -4.18 -10.87
C THR A 91 6.63 -4.54 -9.39
N LEU A 92 5.80 -3.90 -8.56
CA LEU A 92 5.73 -4.22 -7.13
C LEU A 92 5.24 -5.66 -6.92
N SER A 93 4.23 -6.12 -7.66
CA SER A 93 3.76 -7.51 -7.57
C SER A 93 4.82 -8.54 -7.94
N ALA A 94 5.72 -8.22 -8.87
CA ALA A 94 6.80 -9.10 -9.30
C ALA A 94 8.00 -9.12 -8.32
N THR A 95 8.17 -8.06 -7.52
CA THR A 95 9.31 -7.90 -6.61
C THR A 95 8.98 -8.23 -5.16
N LEU A 96 7.70 -8.21 -4.79
CA LEU A 96 7.27 -8.62 -3.46
C LEU A 96 7.56 -10.11 -3.23
N PRO A 97 7.99 -10.48 -2.01
CA PRO A 97 8.14 -11.88 -1.66
C PRO A 97 6.78 -12.59 -1.71
N LEU A 98 6.79 -13.89 -1.98
CA LEU A 98 5.57 -14.72 -2.02
C LEU A 98 5.02 -15.01 -0.62
N GLU A 99 5.90 -15.04 0.38
CA GLU A 99 5.65 -15.49 1.73
C GLU A 99 6.26 -14.54 2.77
N ARG A 100 5.96 -14.77 4.05
CA ARG A 100 6.53 -13.96 5.12
C ARG A 100 7.99 -14.35 5.31
N ILE A 101 8.89 -13.36 5.20
CA ILE A 101 10.33 -13.54 5.44
C ILE A 101 10.68 -13.00 6.84
N ILE A 102 11.35 -13.84 7.64
CA ILE A 102 12.00 -13.45 8.89
C ILE A 102 13.48 -13.19 8.61
N PHE A 103 14.00 -12.07 9.09
CA PHE A 103 15.40 -11.68 8.93
C PHE A 103 16.13 -11.76 10.28
N GLU A 104 17.39 -12.19 10.27
CA GLU A 104 18.32 -11.99 11.39
C GLU A 104 18.65 -10.50 11.57
N PRO A 105 19.22 -10.09 12.72
CA PRO A 105 19.68 -8.72 12.94
C PRO A 105 20.67 -8.19 11.90
N ASP A 106 21.42 -9.08 11.24
CA ASP A 106 22.38 -8.74 10.17
C ASP A 106 21.74 -8.62 8.77
N GLY A 107 20.43 -8.89 8.66
CA GLY A 107 19.67 -8.84 7.42
C GLY A 107 19.62 -10.15 6.64
N THR A 108 20.19 -11.25 7.16
CA THR A 108 20.11 -12.57 6.52
C THR A 108 18.70 -13.15 6.65
N PRO A 109 18.06 -13.65 5.58
CA PRO A 109 16.76 -14.30 5.67
C PRO A 109 16.88 -15.69 6.32
N VAL A 110 16.03 -15.96 7.32
CA VAL A 110 16.08 -17.18 8.16
C VAL A 110 15.01 -18.19 7.77
N ASP A 111 13.80 -17.71 7.49
CA ASP A 111 12.62 -18.56 7.37
C ASP A 111 11.63 -17.99 6.35
N LEU A 112 11.17 -18.85 5.44
CA LEU A 112 10.07 -18.61 4.51
C LEU A 112 8.85 -19.32 5.10
N THR A 113 7.86 -18.56 5.58
CA THR A 113 6.65 -19.09 6.26
C THR A 113 5.36 -18.57 5.66
#